data_AF-A0A643C5A9-F1
#
_entry.id   AF-A0A643C5A9-F1
#
_cell.length_a   1.000
_cell.length_b   1.000
_cell.length_c   1.000
_cell.angle_alpha   90.00
_cell.angle_beta   90.00
_cell.angle_gamma   90.00
#
_symmetry.space_group_name_H-M   'P 1'
#
loop_
_entity.id
_entity.type
_entity.pdbx_description
1 polymer ?
#
loop_
_entity_poly.entity_id
_entity_poly.type
_entity_poly.pdbx_seq_one_letter_code
_entity_poly.pdbx_strand_id
1 'polypeptide(L)'
;MVCSGLETDPFMPLHNFPGITSFKGQYVHSWEYKSPEKFHGKKIIVIGIGNSGGDLAIELSHVAAPNLEFKRLQASKTALEKVQKG
;
A
#
# COMPACT_ATOMS: atom_id res chain seq x y z
N MET A 1 -7.13 -17.99 -29.30
CA MET A 1 -6.01 -17.56 -28.43
C MET A 1 -6.62 -16.80 -27.26
N VAL A 2 -6.39 -17.25 -26.02
CA VAL A 2 -6.92 -16.58 -24.81
C VAL A 2 -5.74 -15.89 -24.12
N CYS A 3 -5.83 -14.58 -23.96
CA CYS A 3 -4.78 -13.71 -23.42
C CYS A 3 -5.33 -12.82 -22.29
N SER A 4 -6.15 -13.38 -21.41
CA SER A 4 -6.88 -12.59 -20.41
C SER A 4 -6.02 -12.08 -19.24
N GLY A 5 -4.74 -12.48 -19.15
CA GLY A 5 -3.85 -12.13 -18.04
C GLY A 5 -4.11 -12.97 -16.78
N LEU A 6 -3.05 -13.26 -16.03
CA LEU A 6 -3.11 -14.10 -14.82
C LEU A 6 -3.44 -13.29 -13.55
N GLU A 7 -3.03 -12.02 -13.50
CA GLU A 7 -3.05 -11.17 -12.30
C GLU A 7 -4.11 -10.06 -12.39
N THR A 8 -5.25 -10.32 -13.06
CA THR A 8 -6.21 -9.24 -13.39
C THR A 8 -7.22 -8.91 -12.30
N ASP A 9 -7.33 -9.75 -11.27
CA ASP A 9 -8.26 -9.54 -10.18
C ASP A 9 -7.51 -9.02 -8.93
N PRO A 10 -7.67 -7.73 -8.57
CA PRO A 10 -6.98 -7.16 -7.43
C PRO A 10 -7.52 -7.72 -6.11
N PHE A 11 -6.65 -8.32 -5.29
CA PHE A 11 -7.03 -8.84 -3.99
C PHE A 11 -6.71 -7.84 -2.87
N MET A 12 -7.75 -7.26 -2.26
CA MET A 12 -7.61 -6.34 -1.13
C MET A 12 -8.28 -6.89 0.13
N PRO A 13 -7.55 -7.58 1.02
CA PRO A 13 -8.11 -8.23 2.20
C PRO A 13 -8.38 -7.24 3.35
N LEU A 14 -9.19 -6.20 3.11
CA LEU A 14 -9.46 -5.13 4.09
C LEU A 14 -10.02 -5.65 5.41
N HIS A 15 -10.80 -6.73 5.38
CA HIS A 15 -11.37 -7.37 6.56
C HIS A 15 -10.31 -7.95 7.53
N ASN A 16 -9.09 -8.21 7.07
CA ASN A 16 -7.99 -8.71 7.90
C ASN A 16 -7.29 -7.60 8.69
N PHE A 17 -7.66 -6.34 8.49
CA PHE A 17 -7.01 -5.19 9.12
C PHE A 17 -7.92 -4.57 10.19
N PRO A 18 -7.69 -4.88 11.48
CA PRO A 18 -8.38 -4.21 12.57
C PRO A 18 -8.14 -2.70 12.51
N GLY A 19 -9.21 -1.91 12.63
CA GLY A 19 -9.12 -0.45 12.56
C GLY A 19 -9.21 0.15 11.16
N ILE A 20 -9.41 -0.65 10.11
CA ILE A 20 -9.59 -0.14 8.73
C ILE A 20 -10.80 0.79 8.59
N THR A 21 -11.89 0.48 9.29
CA THR A 21 -13.11 1.29 9.30
C THR A 21 -12.91 2.65 9.99
N SER A 22 -11.95 2.73 10.91
CA SER A 22 -11.59 3.96 11.64
C SER A 22 -10.41 4.69 11.00
N PHE A 23 -9.79 4.13 9.96
CA PHE A 23 -8.67 4.74 9.28
C PHE A 23 -9.18 5.87 8.39
N LYS A 24 -8.73 7.10 8.66
CA LYS A 24 -9.14 8.30 7.92
C LYS A 24 -8.28 8.59 6.69
N GLY A 25 -7.20 7.82 6.49
CA GLY A 25 -6.34 7.96 5.32
C GLY A 25 -6.89 7.21 4.11
N GLN A 26 -6.10 7.19 3.04
CA GLN A 26 -6.43 6.51 1.81
C GLN A 26 -5.68 5.17 1.74
N TYR A 27 -6.34 4.13 1.23
CA TYR A 27 -5.72 2.87 0.84
C TYR A 27 -5.95 2.68 -0.67
N VAL A 28 -4.93 2.20 -1.38
CA VAL A 28 -4.92 2.06 -2.83
C VAL A 28 -4.22 0.74 -3.16
N HIS A 29 -4.84 -0.10 -3.99
CA HIS A 29 -4.16 -1.31 -4.47
C HIS A 29 -3.11 -0.95 -5.53
N SER A 30 -2.02 -1.71 -5.65
CA SER A 30 -0.97 -1.44 -6.64
C SER A 30 -1.51 -1.40 -8.08
N TRP A 31 -2.54 -2.18 -8.37
CA TRP A 31 -3.28 -2.17 -9.64
C TRP A 31 -3.89 -0.80 -9.99
N GLU A 32 -4.28 0.00 -9.00
CA GLU A 32 -4.90 1.31 -9.19
C GLU A 32 -3.88 2.46 -9.22
N TYR A 33 -2.62 2.17 -8.91
CA TYR A 33 -1.54 3.15 -8.94
C TYR A 33 -1.27 3.62 -10.38
N LYS A 34 -1.07 4.94 -10.56
CA LYS A 34 -0.81 5.54 -11.88
C LYS A 34 0.35 6.53 -11.88
N SER A 35 0.48 7.33 -10.83
CA SER A 35 1.56 8.32 -10.70
C SER A 35 1.86 8.64 -9.22
N PRO A 36 3.09 9.09 -8.92
CA PRO A 36 3.50 9.39 -7.54
C PRO A 36 2.97 10.75 -7.04
N GLU A 37 2.49 11.62 -7.92
CA GLU A 37 2.10 13.01 -7.64
C GLU A 37 1.07 13.13 -6.52
N LYS A 38 0.09 12.20 -6.46
CA LYS A 38 -0.97 12.18 -5.44
C LYS A 38 -0.46 11.84 -4.03
N PHE A 39 0.79 11.41 -3.93
CA PHE A 39 1.43 10.95 -2.72
C PHE A 39 2.48 11.94 -2.18
N HIS A 40 2.67 13.06 -2.87
CA HIS A 40 3.64 14.07 -2.49
C HIS A 40 3.38 14.62 -1.08
N GLY A 41 4.39 14.58 -0.21
CA GLY A 41 4.33 15.04 1.17
C GLY A 41 3.40 14.23 2.10
N LYS A 42 2.93 13.05 1.67
CA LYS A 42 2.10 12.17 2.51
C LYS A 42 2.96 11.17 3.30
N LYS A 43 2.50 10.80 4.49
CA LYS A 43 2.98 9.59 5.19
C LYS A 43 2.36 8.38 4.49
N ILE A 44 3.19 7.44 4.07
CA ILE A 44 2.76 6.29 3.27
C ILE A 44 3.30 5.02 3.92
N ILE A 45 2.53 3.95 3.83
CA ILE A 45 2.97 2.60 4.17
C ILE A 45 2.63 1.70 2.99
N VAL A 46 3.63 0.99 2.48
CA VAL A 46 3.45 -0.01 1.44
C VAL A 46 3.33 -1.38 2.10
N ILE A 47 2.28 -2.12 1.73
CA ILE A 47 1.97 -3.46 2.25
C ILE A 47 2.11 -4.46 1.09
N GLY A 48 3.03 -5.42 1.24
CA GLY A 48 3.30 -6.45 0.24
C GLY A 48 4.78 -6.55 -0.08
N ILE A 49 5.27 -7.77 -0.32
CA ILE A 49 6.68 -8.06 -0.61
C ILE A 49 6.92 -8.61 -2.02
N GLY A 50 5.94 -8.48 -2.91
CA GLY A 50 6.13 -8.76 -4.33
C GLY A 50 6.88 -7.64 -5.04
N ASN A 51 7.23 -7.86 -6.31
CA ASN A 51 7.97 -6.89 -7.14
C ASN A 51 7.31 -5.51 -7.13
N SER A 52 5.99 -5.44 -7.36
CA SER A 52 5.23 -4.19 -7.32
C SER A 52 5.33 -3.46 -5.99
N GLY A 53 5.40 -4.18 -4.86
CA GLY A 53 5.54 -3.57 -3.54
C GLY A 53 6.92 -2.92 -3.35
N GLY A 54 7.98 -3.58 -3.83
CA GLY A 54 9.33 -3.02 -3.81
C GLY A 54 9.47 -1.80 -4.71
N ASP A 55 8.98 -1.90 -5.95
CA ASP A 55 9.04 -0.82 -6.94
C ASP A 55 8.28 0.42 -6.45
N LEU A 56 7.05 0.24 -5.94
CA LEU A 56 6.26 1.35 -5.37
C LEU A 56 6.93 1.96 -4.15
N ALA A 57 7.58 1.17 -3.29
CA ALA A 57 8.27 1.70 -2.13
C ALA A 57 9.44 2.60 -2.53
N ILE A 58 10.22 2.20 -3.55
CA ILE A 58 11.31 3.00 -4.09
C ILE A 58 10.75 4.27 -4.74
N GLU A 59 9.76 4.14 -5.62
CA GLU A 59 9.19 5.28 -6.34
C GLU A 59 8.60 6.31 -5.37
N LEU A 60 7.77 5.86 -4.41
CA LEU A 60 7.11 6.73 -3.45
C LEU A 60 8.07 7.35 -2.44
N SER A 61 9.24 6.74 -2.19
CA SER A 61 10.26 7.31 -1.28
C SER A 61 10.77 8.67 -1.73
N HIS A 62 10.74 8.96 -3.03
CA HIS A 62 11.18 10.24 -3.57
C HIS A 62 10.17 11.38 -3.36
N VAL A 63 8.88 11.06 -3.17
CA VAL A 63 7.81 12.05 -3.04
C VAL A 63 7.17 12.08 -1.66
N ALA A 64 7.33 11.02 -0.87
CA ALA A 64 6.73 10.89 0.46
C ALA A 64 7.23 11.98 1.41
N ALA A 65 6.46 12.23 2.47
CA ALA A 65 6.99 12.89 3.65
C ALA A 65 8.22 12.12 4.18
N PRO A 66 9.16 12.78 4.90
CA PRO A 66 10.43 12.18 5.36
C PRO A 66 10.35 10.89 6.18
N ASN A 67 9.14 10.37 6.45
CA ASN A 67 8.88 9.17 7.24
C ASN A 67 8.13 8.09 6.42
N LEU A 68 8.62 7.77 5.20
CA LEU A 68 8.12 6.59 4.49
C LEU A 68 8.57 5.33 5.23
N GLU A 69 7.61 4.49 5.64
CA GLU A 69 7.92 3.18 6.21
C GLU A 69 7.58 2.07 5.22
N PHE A 70 8.62 1.36 4.75
CA PHE A 70 8.45 0.08 4.07
C PHE A 70 8.34 -1.02 5.12
N LYS A 71 7.21 -1.71 5.16
CA LYS A 71 7.02 -2.82 6.09
C LYS A 71 6.77 -4.10 5.32
N ARG A 72 7.63 -5.09 5.61
CA ARG A 72 7.40 -6.50 5.33
C ARG A 72 6.23 -7.00 6.19
N LEU A 73 5.03 -6.58 5.82
CA LEU A 73 3.80 -7.06 6.43
C LEU A 73 3.32 -8.22 5.58
N GLN A 74 3.52 -9.44 6.10
CA GLN A 74 2.53 -10.47 5.83
C GLN A 74 1.21 -9.96 6.41
N ALA A 75 0.10 -10.15 5.70
CA ALA A 75 -1.22 -9.55 5.91
C ALA A 75 -1.86 -9.76 7.31
N SER A 76 -1.18 -9.30 8.37
CA SER A 76 -1.48 -9.57 9.77
C SER A 76 -1.45 -8.26 10.54
N LYS A 77 -2.64 -7.89 11.06
CA LYS A 77 -3.05 -7.02 12.20
C LYS A 77 -2.22 -5.78 12.57
N THR A 78 -0.90 -5.81 12.50
CA THR A 78 0.04 -4.80 13.02
C THR A 78 0.18 -3.54 12.14
N ALA A 79 -0.32 -3.58 10.90
CA ALA A 79 -0.13 -2.50 9.92
C ALA A 79 -0.85 -1.21 10.33
N LEU A 80 -2.18 -1.27 10.50
CA LEU A 80 -3.01 -0.10 10.76
C LEU A 80 -2.83 0.47 12.17
N GLU A 81 -2.61 -0.39 13.16
CA GLU A 81 -2.38 0.04 14.54
C GLU A 81 -1.16 0.94 14.68
N LYS A 82 -0.14 0.76 13.84
CA LYS A 82 1.06 1.62 13.83
C LYS A 82 0.87 2.88 13.00
N VAL A 83 0.06 2.84 11.93
CA VAL A 83 -0.30 4.04 11.14
C VAL A 83 -1.11 5.02 12.00
N GLN A 84 -2.02 4.52 12.85
CA GLN A 84 -2.86 5.35 13.72
C GLN A 84 -2.14 5.93 14.95
N LYS A 85 -0.99 5.38 15.34
CA LYS A 85 -0.26 5.76 16.57
C LYS A 85 0.90 6.75 16.34
N GLY A 86 1.12 7.24 15.12
CA GLY A 86 2.22 8.19 14.78
C GLY A 86 1.79 9.31 13.83
#